data_AF-A0A3R6VH41-F1
#
_entry.id   AF-A0A3R6VH41-F1
#
_cell.length_a   1.000
_cell.length_b   1.000
_cell.length_c   1.000
_cell.angle_alpha   90.00
_cell.angle_beta   90.00
_cell.angle_gamma   90.00
#
_symmetry.space_group_name_H-M   'P 1'
#
loop_
_entity.id
_entity.type
_entity.pdbx_description
1 polymer ?
#
loop_
_entity_poly.entity_id
_entity_poly.type
_entity_poly.pdbx_seq_one_letter_code
_entity_poly.pdbx_strand_id
1 'polypeptide(L)'
;MRSTSKMAFYDELGKKISKTGQGAIQKTKEFAEITRLNSSITELEKGIVAIYTEIGRSYFQKYAQAFPDEEFAVLFNRIEESMRQIEANKKQIRILKGVVSCPNCGMDVDANAAFCKSCGVRLIPVAQMTYSGNVCSECGSPVDEGQLFCTRCGHKMELQIQEPSMPVEEKQFCRECGAELQAGAIFCMSCGTKVESQENQNVEQEQSVMQPQNVEWEEETTDFAGGQEEKKCCPECGAAVEYDMLFCVNCGHRF
;
A
#
# COMPACT_ATOMS: atom_id res chain seq x y z
N MET A 1 -61.12 27.16 44.23
CA MET A 1 -60.35 28.12 43.39
C MET A 1 -59.44 27.34 42.47
N ARG A 2 -59.27 27.78 41.21
CA ARG A 2 -58.51 27.18 40.08
C ARG A 2 -59.31 26.30 39.11
N SER A 3 -59.87 26.91 38.06
CA SER A 3 -59.79 26.41 36.67
C SER A 3 -60.50 27.38 35.68
N THR A 4 -60.16 28.66 35.69
CA THR A 4 -60.68 29.64 34.71
C THR A 4 -59.59 30.22 33.80
N SER A 5 -58.30 30.07 34.14
CA SER A 5 -57.20 30.62 33.35
C SER A 5 -56.78 29.77 32.14
N LYS A 6 -57.18 28.49 32.06
CA LYS A 6 -56.77 27.60 30.97
C LYS A 6 -57.65 27.73 29.72
N MET A 7 -58.93 28.14 29.84
CA MET A 7 -59.80 28.38 28.66
C MET A 7 -59.55 29.75 27.99
N ALA A 8 -59.15 30.77 28.76
CA ALA A 8 -58.88 32.10 28.20
C ALA A 8 -57.66 32.14 27.25
N PHE A 9 -56.64 31.30 27.50
CA PHE A 9 -55.42 31.26 26.68
C PHE A 9 -55.65 30.64 25.29
N TYR A 10 -56.46 29.58 25.20
CA TYR A 10 -56.81 28.96 23.91
C TYR A 10 -57.81 29.81 23.10
N ASP A 11 -58.72 30.53 23.78
CA ASP A 11 -59.63 31.47 23.12
C ASP A 11 -58.90 32.70 22.57
N GLU A 12 -57.86 33.20 23.25
CA GLU A 12 -56.99 34.26 22.71
C GLU A 12 -56.07 33.78 21.58
N LEU A 13 -55.57 32.55 21.65
CA LEU A 13 -54.76 31.96 20.56
C LEU A 13 -55.61 31.74 19.30
N GLY A 14 -56.85 31.24 19.46
CA GLY A 14 -57.80 31.05 18.37
C GLY A 14 -58.27 32.37 17.74
N LYS A 15 -58.49 33.41 18.56
CA LYS A 15 -58.87 34.74 18.08
C LYS A 15 -57.72 35.52 17.42
N LYS A 16 -56.46 35.31 17.82
CA LYS A 16 -55.27 35.89 17.15
C LYS A 16 -54.87 35.15 15.88
N ILE A 17 -55.11 33.84 15.78
CA ILE A 17 -54.87 33.05 14.55
C ILE A 17 -55.87 33.43 13.44
N SER A 18 -57.12 33.75 13.79
CA SER A 18 -58.17 34.07 12.82
C SER A 18 -57.95 35.38 12.03
N LYS A 19 -57.19 36.36 12.55
CA LYS A 19 -56.93 37.65 11.87
C LYS A 19 -55.61 37.70 11.09
N THR A 20 -54.78 36.66 11.22
CA THR A 20 -53.48 36.52 10.53
C THR A 20 -53.45 35.21 9.71
N GLY A 21 -54.60 34.80 9.15
CA GLY A 21 -54.75 33.49 8.51
C GLY A 21 -54.11 33.38 7.11
N GLN A 22 -54.17 34.43 6.29
CA GLN A 22 -53.67 34.36 4.90
C GLN A 22 -52.14 34.40 4.80
N GLY A 23 -51.47 35.24 5.60
CA GLY A 23 -50.01 35.35 5.60
C GLY A 23 -49.29 34.14 6.21
N ALA A 24 -49.93 33.44 7.16
CA ALA A 24 -49.39 32.21 7.73
C ALA A 24 -49.44 31.04 6.73
N ILE A 25 -50.54 30.89 5.97
CA ILE A 25 -50.72 29.83 4.98
C ILE A 25 -49.78 30.01 3.78
N GLN A 26 -49.59 31.24 3.31
CA GLN A 26 -48.69 31.53 2.19
C GLN A 26 -47.23 31.18 2.54
N LYS A 27 -46.78 31.54 3.75
CA LYS A 27 -45.45 31.17 4.25
C LYS A 27 -45.25 29.66 4.43
N THR A 28 -46.31 28.91 4.76
CA THR A 28 -46.23 27.44 4.82
C THR A 28 -46.03 26.82 3.43
N LYS A 29 -46.68 27.37 2.39
CA LYS A 29 -46.48 26.92 0.99
C LYS A 29 -45.08 27.25 0.49
N GLU A 30 -44.61 28.48 0.73
CA GLU A 30 -43.26 28.92 0.38
C GLU A 30 -42.20 28.05 1.08
N PHE A 31 -42.38 27.73 2.36
CA PHE A 31 -41.48 26.84 3.10
C PHE A 31 -41.44 25.41 2.52
N ALA A 32 -42.60 24.87 2.12
CA ALA A 32 -42.67 23.56 1.49
C ALA A 32 -41.98 23.56 0.11
N GLU A 33 -42.14 24.62 -0.68
CA GLU A 33 -41.44 24.80 -1.96
C GLU A 33 -39.93 24.93 -1.77
N ILE A 34 -39.47 25.73 -0.80
CA ILE A 34 -38.04 25.85 -0.47
C ILE A 34 -37.46 24.50 -0.07
N THR A 35 -38.17 23.74 0.78
CA THR A 35 -37.72 22.40 1.20
C THR A 35 -37.63 21.45 0.01
N ARG A 36 -38.63 21.48 -0.88
CA ARG A 36 -38.63 20.68 -2.11
C ARG A 36 -37.45 21.05 -3.01
N LEU A 37 -37.24 22.34 -3.26
CA LEU A 37 -36.14 22.83 -4.09
C LEU A 37 -34.78 22.46 -3.49
N ASN A 38 -34.58 22.62 -2.19
CA ASN A 38 -33.34 22.19 -1.51
C ASN A 38 -33.10 20.68 -1.67
N SER A 39 -34.15 19.86 -1.54
CA SER A 39 -34.01 18.42 -1.77
C SER A 39 -33.59 18.10 -3.22
N SER A 40 -34.17 18.80 -4.20
CA SER A 40 -33.79 18.64 -5.61
C SER A 40 -32.37 19.13 -5.89
N ILE A 41 -31.94 20.23 -5.28
CA ILE A 41 -30.56 20.73 -5.38
C ILE A 41 -29.60 19.66 -4.87
N THR A 42 -29.83 19.12 -3.67
CA THR A 42 -28.97 18.07 -3.10
C THR A 42 -28.93 16.81 -3.95
N GLU A 43 -30.06 16.42 -4.56
CA GLU A 43 -30.11 15.27 -5.46
C GLU A 43 -29.30 15.51 -6.75
N LEU A 44 -29.45 16.70 -7.35
CA LEU A 44 -28.69 17.09 -8.54
C LEU A 44 -27.19 17.20 -8.23
N GLU A 45 -26.80 17.78 -7.10
CA GLU A 45 -25.41 17.87 -6.66
C GLU A 45 -24.77 16.48 -6.50
N LYS A 46 -25.48 15.54 -5.87
CA LYS A 46 -25.03 14.13 -5.78
C LYS A 46 -24.89 13.50 -7.17
N GLY A 47 -25.84 13.76 -8.06
CA GLY A 47 -25.78 13.31 -9.45
C GLY A 47 -24.56 13.85 -10.19
N ILE A 48 -24.24 15.14 -10.04
CA ILE A 48 -23.06 15.77 -10.62
C ILE A 48 -21.78 15.10 -10.13
N VAL A 49 -21.63 14.87 -8.82
CA VAL A 49 -20.46 14.18 -8.26
C VAL A 49 -20.34 12.75 -8.80
N ALA A 50 -21.46 12.03 -8.94
CA ALA A 50 -21.47 10.69 -9.53
C ALA A 50 -21.00 10.72 -11.00
N ILE A 51 -21.48 11.68 -11.80
CA ILE A 51 -21.09 11.87 -13.19
C ILE A 51 -19.59 12.21 -13.29
N TYR A 52 -19.08 13.14 -12.48
CA TYR A 52 -17.63 13.43 -12.44
C TYR A 52 -16.80 12.20 -12.09
N THR A 53 -17.26 11.38 -11.15
CA THR A 53 -16.60 10.14 -10.79
C THR A 53 -16.59 9.13 -11.95
N GLU A 54 -17.70 9.01 -12.68
CA GLU A 54 -17.81 8.12 -13.83
C GLU A 54 -16.91 8.57 -14.99
N ILE A 55 -16.90 9.87 -15.29
CA ILE A 55 -16.00 10.47 -16.28
C ILE A 55 -14.55 10.20 -15.90
N GLY A 56 -14.15 10.52 -14.67
CA GLY A 56 -12.78 10.32 -14.19
C GLY A 56 -12.37 8.84 -14.25
N ARG A 57 -13.26 7.91 -13.87
CA ARG A 57 -13.01 6.46 -13.99
C ARG A 57 -12.84 6.01 -15.44
N SER A 58 -13.73 6.44 -16.33
CA SER A 58 -13.69 6.10 -17.75
C SER A 58 -12.42 6.64 -18.42
N TYR A 59 -12.03 7.86 -18.08
CA TYR A 59 -10.79 8.47 -18.54
C TYR A 59 -9.56 7.72 -18.00
N PHE A 60 -9.48 7.48 -16.68
CA PHE A 60 -8.39 6.71 -16.07
C PHE A 60 -8.23 5.33 -16.73
N GLN A 61 -9.32 4.57 -16.87
CA GLN A 61 -9.28 3.22 -17.47
C GLN A 61 -8.77 3.20 -18.91
N LYS A 62 -9.04 4.25 -19.69
CA LYS A 62 -8.63 4.33 -21.09
C LYS A 62 -7.19 4.84 -21.26
N TYR A 63 -6.77 5.79 -20.42
CA TYR A 63 -5.56 6.56 -20.68
C TYR A 63 -4.41 6.31 -19.70
N ALA A 64 -4.67 5.75 -18.51
CA ALA A 64 -3.63 5.52 -17.50
C ALA A 64 -2.43 4.71 -18.01
N GLN A 65 -2.64 3.82 -18.99
CA GLN A 65 -1.58 2.98 -19.57
C GLN A 65 -1.11 3.43 -20.97
N ALA A 66 -1.85 4.33 -21.63
CA ALA A 66 -1.68 4.60 -23.06
C ALA A 66 -1.00 5.95 -23.34
N PHE A 67 -1.37 7.00 -22.61
CA PHE A 67 -0.81 8.35 -22.74
C PHE A 67 -1.03 9.07 -21.40
N PRO A 68 0.00 9.17 -20.54
CA PRO A 68 -0.12 9.97 -19.34
C PRO A 68 -0.09 11.44 -19.76
N ASP A 69 -1.27 12.06 -19.83
CA ASP A 69 -1.35 13.51 -19.87
C ASP A 69 -0.64 14.05 -18.61
N GLU A 70 0.38 14.90 -18.78
CA GLU A 70 1.25 15.35 -17.69
C GLU A 70 0.45 15.96 -16.54
N GLU A 71 -0.66 16.64 -16.88
CA GLU A 71 -1.57 17.28 -15.93
C GLU A 71 -2.21 16.27 -14.95
N PHE A 72 -2.54 15.06 -15.43
CA PHE A 72 -3.23 14.05 -14.62
C PHE A 72 -2.29 12.97 -14.06
N ALA A 73 -1.01 12.98 -14.45
CA ALA A 73 -0.03 11.97 -14.02
C ALA A 73 0.04 11.80 -12.50
N VAL A 74 0.03 12.92 -11.75
CA VAL A 74 0.04 12.89 -10.27
C VAL A 74 -1.21 12.21 -9.71
N LEU A 75 -2.39 12.53 -10.26
CA LEU A 75 -3.64 11.92 -9.81
C LEU A 75 -3.69 10.42 -10.12
N PHE A 76 -3.21 10.02 -11.30
CA PHE A 76 -3.14 8.62 -11.70
C PHE A 76 -2.21 7.82 -10.79
N ASN A 77 -1.00 8.34 -10.53
CA ASN A 77 -0.05 7.71 -9.61
C ASN A 77 -0.64 7.54 -8.20
N ARG A 78 -1.38 8.53 -7.70
CA ARG A 78 -2.08 8.43 -6.40
C ARG A 78 -3.16 7.36 -6.39
N ILE A 79 -3.92 7.21 -7.48
CA ILE A 79 -4.94 6.16 -7.62
C ILE A 79 -4.27 4.79 -7.63
N GLU A 80 -3.20 4.61 -8.41
CA GLU A 80 -2.47 3.33 -8.48
C GLU A 80 -1.81 2.96 -7.15
N GLU A 81 -1.21 3.93 -6.46
CA GLU A 81 -0.68 3.73 -5.10
C GLU A 81 -1.78 3.30 -4.13
N SER A 82 -2.94 3.96 -4.16
CA SER A 82 -4.08 3.59 -3.32
C SER A 82 -4.58 2.17 -3.65
N MET A 83 -4.64 1.79 -4.92
CA MET A 83 -4.99 0.43 -5.33
C MET A 83 -4.00 -0.61 -4.82
N ARG A 84 -2.69 -0.32 -4.88
CA ARG A 84 -1.65 -1.20 -4.32
C ARG A 84 -1.81 -1.36 -2.80
N GLN A 85 -2.05 -0.28 -2.07
CA GLN A 85 -2.29 -0.33 -0.63
C GLN A 85 -3.56 -1.11 -0.27
N ILE A 86 -4.65 -0.94 -1.03
CA ILE A 86 -5.87 -1.73 -0.84
C ILE A 86 -5.58 -3.23 -1.00
N GLU A 87 -4.82 -3.64 -2.01
CA GLU A 87 -4.49 -5.05 -2.19
C GLU A 87 -3.55 -5.59 -1.10
N ALA A 88 -2.57 -4.79 -0.65
CA ALA A 88 -1.73 -5.13 0.49
C ALA A 88 -2.55 -5.33 1.77
N ASN A 89 -3.46 -4.40 2.08
CA ASN A 89 -4.35 -4.48 3.24
C ASN A 89 -5.28 -5.68 3.13
N LYS A 90 -5.86 -5.97 1.95
CA LYS A 90 -6.67 -7.18 1.74
C LYS A 90 -5.88 -8.46 2.00
N LYS A 91 -4.62 -8.53 1.56
CA LYS A 91 -3.73 -9.67 1.86
C LYS A 91 -3.50 -9.81 3.37
N GLN A 92 -3.19 -8.72 4.06
CA GLN A 92 -3.02 -8.73 5.52
C GLN A 92 -4.28 -9.18 6.25
N ILE A 93 -5.45 -8.69 5.83
CA ILE A 93 -6.75 -9.11 6.39
C ILE A 93 -6.95 -10.62 6.19
N ARG A 94 -6.62 -11.17 5.01
CA ARG A 94 -6.71 -12.61 4.76
C ARG A 94 -5.79 -13.40 5.70
N ILE A 95 -4.55 -12.97 5.88
CA ILE A 95 -3.59 -13.60 6.81
C ILE A 95 -4.12 -13.55 8.24
N LEU A 96 -4.56 -12.38 8.72
CA LEU A 96 -5.10 -12.22 10.08
C LEU A 96 -6.36 -13.04 10.32
N LYS A 97 -7.21 -13.20 9.30
CA LYS A 97 -8.39 -14.07 9.35
C LYS A 97 -8.05 -15.55 9.22
N GLY A 98 -6.79 -15.91 8.97
CA GLY A 98 -6.38 -17.30 8.73
C GLY A 98 -7.05 -17.88 7.49
N VAL A 99 -7.31 -17.06 6.47
CA VAL A 99 -7.91 -17.52 5.20
C VAL A 99 -6.95 -17.31 4.04
N VAL A 100 -7.02 -18.22 3.07
CA VAL A 100 -6.28 -18.17 1.81
C VAL A 100 -7.25 -18.19 0.64
N SER A 101 -6.87 -17.63 -0.49
CA SER A 101 -7.70 -17.71 -1.70
C SER A 101 -7.48 -19.05 -2.39
N CYS A 102 -8.57 -19.74 -2.72
CA CYS A 102 -8.53 -21.01 -3.44
C CYS A 102 -7.93 -20.80 -4.85
N PRO A 103 -6.88 -21.54 -5.25
CA PRO A 103 -6.22 -21.34 -6.54
C PRO A 103 -7.09 -21.74 -7.75
N ASN A 104 -8.15 -22.53 -7.53
CA ASN A 104 -9.04 -22.97 -8.61
C ASN A 104 -10.25 -22.04 -8.81
N CYS A 105 -10.82 -21.49 -7.73
CA CYS A 105 -12.06 -20.71 -7.83
C CYS A 105 -12.01 -19.33 -7.17
N GLY A 106 -10.89 -18.93 -6.57
CA GLY A 106 -10.69 -17.61 -5.97
C GLY A 106 -11.40 -17.35 -4.64
N MET A 107 -12.25 -18.27 -4.16
CA MET A 107 -12.95 -18.13 -2.88
C MET A 107 -11.99 -18.18 -1.70
N ASP A 108 -12.20 -17.30 -0.72
CA ASP A 108 -11.48 -17.33 0.55
C ASP A 108 -11.92 -18.57 1.37
N VAL A 109 -10.93 -19.38 1.73
CA VAL A 109 -11.05 -20.66 2.43
C VAL A 109 -10.12 -20.65 3.63
N ASP A 110 -10.45 -21.41 4.67
CA ASP A 110 -9.58 -21.53 5.84
C ASP A 110 -8.18 -22.02 5.42
N ALA A 111 -7.13 -21.41 5.96
CA ALA A 111 -5.74 -21.72 5.63
C ALA A 111 -5.36 -23.17 5.95
N ASN A 112 -6.10 -23.83 6.85
CA ASN A 112 -5.91 -25.23 7.23
C ASN A 112 -6.96 -26.17 6.61
N ALA A 113 -7.89 -25.67 5.80
CA ALA A 113 -8.87 -26.53 5.13
C ALA A 113 -8.16 -27.47 4.14
N ALA A 114 -8.46 -28.77 4.23
CA ALA A 114 -7.94 -29.75 3.27
C ALA A 114 -8.59 -29.64 1.87
N PHE A 115 -9.79 -29.04 1.79
CA PHE A 115 -10.54 -28.90 0.54
C PHE A 115 -11.26 -27.55 0.49
N CYS A 116 -11.41 -26.99 -0.71
CA CYS A 116 -12.22 -25.81 -0.93
C CYS A 116 -13.70 -26.18 -0.82
N LYS A 117 -14.41 -25.53 0.11
CA LYS A 117 -15.87 -25.69 0.30
C LYS A 117 -16.72 -25.31 -0.91
N SER A 118 -16.15 -24.64 -1.91
CA SER A 118 -16.89 -24.08 -3.04
C SER A 118 -16.68 -24.84 -4.34
N CYS A 119 -15.45 -25.25 -4.64
CA CYS A 119 -15.14 -25.98 -5.87
C CYS A 119 -14.63 -27.41 -5.63
N GLY A 120 -14.48 -27.82 -4.37
CA GLY A 120 -14.05 -29.18 -4.00
C GLY A 120 -12.57 -29.48 -4.23
N VAL A 121 -11.78 -28.53 -4.76
CA VAL A 121 -10.35 -28.76 -4.98
C VAL A 121 -9.63 -29.00 -3.66
N ARG A 122 -8.70 -29.95 -3.64
CA ARG A 122 -7.82 -30.19 -2.50
C ARG A 122 -6.85 -29.02 -2.34
N LEU A 123 -6.74 -28.50 -1.13
CA LEU A 123 -5.87 -27.38 -0.78
C LEU A 123 -4.67 -27.92 0.02
N ILE A 124 -3.53 -27.25 -0.11
CA ILE A 124 -2.31 -27.57 0.66
C ILE A 124 -2.22 -26.55 1.81
N PRO A 125 -2.36 -26.99 3.08
CA PRO A 125 -2.27 -26.09 4.23
C PRO A 125 -0.91 -25.39 4.32
N VAL A 126 -0.94 -24.07 4.55
CA VAL A 126 0.28 -23.23 4.59
C VAL A 126 1.20 -23.61 5.76
N ALA A 127 0.66 -24.22 6.82
CA ALA A 127 1.41 -24.67 8.00
C ALA A 127 2.44 -25.79 7.71
N GLN A 128 2.45 -26.38 6.52
CA GLN A 128 3.41 -27.40 6.10
C GLN A 128 4.39 -26.91 5.02
N MET A 129 4.39 -25.61 4.69
CA MET A 129 5.30 -25.04 3.71
C MET A 129 6.68 -24.72 4.32
N THR A 130 7.40 -25.75 4.75
CA THR A 130 8.87 -25.70 4.84
C THR A 130 9.42 -26.20 3.51
N TYR A 131 9.59 -25.32 2.53
CA TYR A 131 10.13 -25.72 1.23
C TYR A 131 11.65 -25.54 1.20
N SER A 132 12.37 -26.65 1.38
CA SER A 132 13.67 -26.90 0.75
C SER A 132 13.52 -27.79 -0.51
N GLY A 133 12.30 -27.99 -1.04
CA GLY A 133 12.02 -28.89 -2.16
C GLY A 133 12.06 -28.25 -3.54
N ASN A 134 12.42 -29.06 -4.55
CA ASN A 134 12.42 -28.70 -5.97
C ASN A 134 10.99 -28.57 -6.52
N VAL A 135 10.81 -27.80 -7.59
CA VAL A 135 9.51 -27.69 -8.31
C VAL A 135 9.57 -28.54 -9.57
N CYS A 136 8.51 -29.30 -9.86
CA CYS A 136 8.41 -30.09 -11.08
C CYS A 136 8.43 -29.18 -12.32
N SER A 137 9.41 -29.41 -13.21
CA SER A 137 9.60 -28.67 -14.47
C SER A 137 8.41 -28.73 -15.43
N GLU A 138 7.63 -29.82 -15.40
CA GLU A 138 6.52 -30.04 -16.33
C GLU A 138 5.17 -29.50 -15.83
N CYS A 139 4.89 -29.56 -14.53
CA CYS A 139 3.56 -29.21 -14.00
C CYS A 139 3.56 -28.16 -12.89
N GLY A 140 4.74 -27.69 -12.48
CA GLY A 140 4.89 -26.65 -11.46
C GLY A 140 4.48 -27.07 -10.05
N SER A 141 4.22 -28.36 -9.79
CA SER A 141 3.94 -28.82 -8.43
C SER A 141 5.21 -28.91 -7.59
N PRO A 142 5.17 -28.58 -6.29
CA PRO A 142 6.28 -28.82 -5.41
C PRO A 142 6.56 -30.34 -5.30
N VAL A 143 7.83 -30.70 -5.26
CA VAL A 143 8.33 -32.08 -5.15
C VAL A 143 9.33 -32.12 -3.99
N ASP A 144 9.17 -33.09 -3.09
CA ASP A 144 10.04 -33.25 -1.93
C ASP A 144 11.46 -33.66 -2.35
N GLU A 145 12.47 -33.27 -1.55
CA GLU A 145 13.87 -33.64 -1.79
C GLU A 145 14.02 -35.17 -1.83
N GLY A 146 14.58 -35.69 -2.94
CA GLY A 146 14.80 -37.12 -3.15
C GLY A 146 13.67 -37.89 -3.88
N GLN A 147 12.54 -37.24 -4.24
CA GLN A 147 11.51 -37.91 -5.05
C GLN A 147 11.92 -38.04 -6.53
N LEU A 148 12.00 -39.29 -7.00
CA LEU A 148 12.32 -39.66 -8.38
C LEU A 148 11.20 -39.34 -9.38
N PHE A 149 9.97 -39.14 -8.92
CA PHE A 149 8.81 -38.91 -9.78
C PHE A 149 7.88 -37.88 -9.14
N CYS A 150 7.34 -36.99 -9.96
CA CYS A 150 6.31 -36.05 -9.55
C CYS A 150 5.02 -36.81 -9.21
N THR A 151 4.56 -36.69 -7.97
CA THR A 151 3.32 -37.31 -7.46
C THR A 151 2.05 -36.79 -8.14
N ARG A 152 2.13 -35.66 -8.86
CA ARG A 152 0.99 -35.03 -9.53
C ARG A 152 0.86 -35.40 -11.00
N CYS A 153 1.96 -35.35 -11.76
CA CYS A 153 1.94 -35.58 -13.20
C CYS A 153 2.66 -36.87 -13.64
N GLY A 154 3.35 -37.57 -12.73
CA GLY A 154 4.11 -38.78 -13.04
C GLY A 154 5.43 -38.53 -13.78
N HIS A 155 5.80 -37.26 -14.02
CA HIS A 155 7.06 -36.93 -14.67
C HIS A 155 8.25 -37.36 -13.81
N LYS A 156 9.19 -38.09 -14.42
CA LYS A 156 10.40 -38.58 -13.77
C LYS A 156 11.37 -37.42 -13.59
N MET A 157 11.72 -37.11 -12.35
CA MET A 157 12.68 -36.06 -12.03
C MET A 157 14.10 -36.63 -12.10
N GLU A 158 14.99 -35.92 -12.79
CA GLU A 158 16.42 -36.21 -12.73
C GLU A 158 16.96 -35.69 -11.41
N LEU A 159 17.20 -36.62 -10.48
CA LEU A 159 18.04 -36.35 -9.32
C LEU A 159 19.44 -36.04 -9.85
N GLN A 160 19.79 -34.75 -9.90
CA GLN A 160 21.19 -34.36 -9.91
C GLN A 160 21.72 -34.63 -8.50
N ILE A 161 22.10 -35.89 -8.25
CA ILE A 161 23.00 -36.24 -7.17
C ILE A 161 24.32 -35.56 -7.56
N GLN A 162 24.53 -34.33 -7.09
CA GLN A 162 25.88 -33.81 -7.02
C GLN A 162 26.58 -34.70 -6.00
N GLU A 163 27.36 -35.65 -6.51
CA GLU A 163 28.33 -36.37 -5.70
C GLU A 163 29.11 -35.32 -4.89
N PRO A 164 29.27 -35.49 -3.57
CA PRO A 164 30.03 -34.53 -2.78
C PRO A 164 31.43 -34.42 -3.37
N SER A 165 31.70 -33.28 -4.00
CA SER A 165 33.02 -32.94 -4.52
C SER A 165 33.97 -32.84 -3.34
N MET A 166 34.77 -33.89 -3.15
CA MET A 166 36.01 -33.77 -2.39
C MET A 166 36.80 -32.56 -2.92
N PRO A 167 37.43 -31.74 -2.05
CA PRO A 167 38.20 -30.60 -2.51
C PRO A 167 39.35 -31.07 -3.40
N VAL A 168 39.44 -30.49 -4.60
CA VAL A 168 40.51 -30.74 -5.56
C VAL A 168 41.79 -30.16 -4.97
N GLU A 169 42.71 -31.03 -4.57
CA GLU A 169 44.03 -30.67 -4.05
C GLU A 169 44.89 -30.17 -5.23
N GLU A 170 45.06 -28.85 -5.36
CA GLU A 170 45.88 -28.23 -6.40
C GLU A 170 47.37 -28.52 -6.15
N LYS A 171 47.93 -29.42 -6.96
CA LYS A 171 49.37 -29.74 -6.97
C LYS A 171 50.19 -28.48 -7.32
N GLN A 172 51.13 -28.12 -6.46
CA GLN A 172 52.07 -27.03 -6.69
C GLN A 172 53.38 -27.56 -7.29
N PHE A 173 54.04 -26.78 -8.15
CA PHE A 173 55.33 -27.14 -8.74
C PHE A 173 56.39 -26.12 -8.34
N CYS A 174 57.62 -26.57 -8.14
CA CYS A 174 58.75 -25.71 -7.82
C CYS A 174 59.06 -24.78 -8.98
N ARG A 175 59.07 -23.48 -8.74
CA ARG A 175 59.30 -22.47 -9.78
C ARG A 175 60.72 -22.45 -10.33
N GLU A 176 61.67 -23.04 -9.61
CA GLU A 176 63.08 -23.01 -10.01
C GLU A 176 63.52 -24.26 -10.77
N CYS A 177 63.03 -25.44 -10.40
CA CYS A 177 63.42 -26.70 -11.06
C CYS A 177 62.27 -27.46 -11.73
N GLY A 178 61.02 -27.02 -11.56
CA GLY A 178 59.82 -27.64 -12.14
C GLY A 178 59.34 -28.91 -11.44
N ALA A 179 59.98 -29.35 -10.35
CA ALA A 179 59.59 -30.57 -9.64
C ALA A 179 58.27 -30.41 -8.86
N GLU A 180 57.46 -31.47 -8.78
CA GLU A 180 56.22 -31.51 -8.01
C GLU A 180 56.49 -31.30 -6.51
N LEU A 181 55.79 -30.34 -5.90
CA LEU A 181 55.87 -30.03 -4.48
C LEU A 181 54.66 -30.62 -3.76
N GLN A 182 54.91 -31.27 -2.63
CA GLN A 182 53.86 -31.74 -1.74
C GLN A 182 53.25 -30.58 -0.96
N ALA A 183 51.95 -30.67 -0.65
CA ALA A 183 51.24 -29.64 0.12
C ALA A 183 51.95 -29.40 1.46
N GLY A 184 52.37 -28.15 1.70
CA GLY A 184 53.10 -27.73 2.91
C GLY A 184 54.63 -27.92 2.87
N ALA A 185 55.24 -28.24 1.73
CA ALA A 185 56.70 -28.36 1.64
C ALA A 185 57.41 -27.00 1.79
N ILE A 186 58.26 -26.87 2.82
CA ILE A 186 59.04 -25.64 3.13
C ILE A 186 60.28 -25.52 2.21
N PHE A 187 60.77 -26.64 1.67
CA PHE A 187 61.91 -26.69 0.76
C PHE A 187 61.66 -27.73 -0.34
N CYS A 188 62.09 -27.43 -1.57
CA CYS A 188 62.01 -28.37 -2.69
C CYS A 188 63.04 -29.50 -2.51
N MET A 189 62.58 -30.75 -2.46
CA MET A 189 63.47 -31.91 -2.27
C MET A 189 64.39 -32.20 -3.46
N SER A 190 64.09 -31.65 -4.65
CA SER A 190 64.87 -31.90 -5.86
C SER A 190 65.98 -30.88 -6.10
N CYS A 191 65.80 -29.62 -5.68
CA CYS A 191 66.80 -28.55 -5.91
C CYS A 191 67.26 -27.84 -4.63
N GLY A 192 66.63 -28.10 -3.48
CA GLY A 192 66.97 -27.50 -2.18
C GLY A 192 66.39 -26.11 -1.94
N THR A 193 65.67 -25.54 -2.90
CA THR A 193 65.17 -24.16 -2.86
C THR A 193 64.01 -24.01 -1.89
N LYS A 194 64.05 -22.97 -1.05
CA LYS A 194 63.01 -22.68 -0.05
C LYS A 194 61.72 -22.21 -0.72
N VAL A 195 60.60 -22.80 -0.31
CA VAL A 195 59.25 -22.50 -0.79
C VAL A 195 58.52 -21.76 0.34
N GLU A 196 58.14 -20.51 0.11
CA GLU A 196 57.39 -19.71 1.09
C GLU A 196 55.89 -19.88 0.88
N SER A 197 55.22 -20.49 1.86
CA SER A 197 53.76 -20.61 1.93
C SER A 197 53.14 -19.30 2.44
N GLN A 198 52.43 -18.57 1.58
CA GLN A 198 51.71 -17.36 1.99
C GLN A 198 50.38 -17.74 2.67
N GLU A 199 50.41 -17.92 3.99
CA GLU A 199 49.21 -17.82 4.84
C GLU A 199 49.27 -16.52 5.66
N ASN A 200 48.22 -15.73 5.54
CA ASN A 200 47.81 -14.61 6.40
C ASN A 200 48.73 -13.38 6.53
N GLN A 201 48.43 -12.37 5.71
CA GLN A 201 48.45 -10.97 6.12
C GLN A 201 47.17 -10.27 5.64
N ASN A 202 46.08 -10.32 6.43
CA ASN A 202 45.18 -9.16 6.53
C ASN A 202 44.19 -9.27 7.70
N VAL A 203 44.60 -8.82 8.89
CA VAL A 203 43.68 -8.33 9.93
C VAL A 203 44.36 -7.12 10.57
N GLU A 204 44.04 -5.91 10.07
CA GLU A 204 43.61 -4.75 10.86
C GLU A 204 43.65 -3.45 10.04
N GLN A 205 42.47 -2.82 9.94
CA GLN A 205 42.22 -1.36 9.89
C GLN A 205 42.63 -0.64 8.58
N GLU A 206 41.85 0.23 7.95
CA GLU A 206 40.82 1.16 8.43
C GLU A 206 40.04 1.71 7.21
N GLN A 207 38.75 1.97 7.43
CA GLN A 207 37.99 3.13 6.94
C GLN A 207 38.27 3.68 5.52
N SER A 208 37.33 3.43 4.60
CA SER A 208 36.91 4.47 3.65
C SER A 208 35.46 4.26 3.23
N VAL A 209 34.63 5.18 3.69
CA VAL A 209 33.23 5.39 3.33
C VAL A 209 33.19 5.96 1.91
N MET A 210 32.58 5.26 0.96
CA MET A 210 32.24 5.86 -0.33
C MET A 210 30.85 6.49 -0.27
N GLN A 211 30.87 7.82 -0.36
CA GLN A 211 29.74 8.74 -0.37
C GLN A 211 28.92 8.62 -1.66
N PRO A 212 27.59 8.86 -1.61
CA PRO A 212 26.81 9.20 -2.78
C PRO A 212 27.10 10.65 -3.23
N GLN A 213 27.17 10.84 -4.55
CA GLN A 213 27.53 12.11 -5.17
C GLN A 213 26.46 13.19 -4.93
N ASN A 214 26.92 14.32 -4.39
CA ASN A 214 26.17 15.55 -4.18
C ASN A 214 26.07 16.31 -5.51
N VAL A 215 24.86 16.62 -5.94
CA VAL A 215 24.60 17.54 -7.06
C VAL A 215 24.51 18.93 -6.46
N GLU A 216 25.43 19.81 -6.85
CA GLU A 216 25.43 21.22 -6.46
C GLU A 216 24.18 21.92 -7.01
N TRP A 217 23.42 22.53 -6.11
CA TRP A 217 22.50 23.61 -6.43
C TRP A 217 22.99 24.84 -5.68
N GLU A 218 23.34 25.89 -6.43
CA GLU A 218 23.75 27.17 -5.90
C GLU A 218 22.54 27.81 -5.19
N GLU A 219 22.68 28.05 -3.89
CA GLU A 219 21.75 28.85 -3.11
C GLU A 219 22.02 30.33 -3.40
N GLU A 220 21.16 30.94 -4.21
CA GLU A 220 21.03 32.40 -4.22
C GLU A 220 20.43 32.83 -2.89
N THR A 221 21.29 33.40 -2.06
CA THR A 221 20.95 34.18 -0.87
C THR A 221 20.01 35.31 -1.25
N THR A 222 18.76 35.25 -0.77
CA THR A 222 17.99 36.45 -0.48
C THR A 222 17.56 36.39 0.99
N ASP A 223 18.12 37.31 1.76
CA ASP A 223 17.74 37.61 3.14
C ASP A 223 16.23 37.83 3.25
N PHE A 224 15.49 37.01 4.00
CA PHE A 224 14.29 37.48 4.69
C PHE A 224 14.06 36.71 6.00
N ALA A 225 14.07 37.48 7.08
CA ALA A 225 13.91 37.05 8.47
C ALA A 225 12.56 36.35 8.72
N GLY A 226 12.53 35.55 9.80
CA GLY A 226 11.48 34.58 10.12
C GLY A 226 10.03 35.08 10.07
N GLY A 227 9.15 34.21 9.61
CA GLY A 227 7.69 34.40 9.59
C GLY A 227 6.99 33.34 10.42
N GLN A 228 6.27 33.80 11.44
CA GLN A 228 5.35 33.00 12.24
C GLN A 228 4.17 32.55 11.36
N GLU A 229 3.62 31.35 11.61
CA GLU A 229 2.32 30.94 11.06
C GLU A 229 1.22 31.91 11.54
N GLU A 230 0.94 32.96 10.76
CA GLU A 230 -0.16 33.89 11.02
C GLU A 230 -1.50 33.21 10.71
N LYS A 231 -2.11 32.64 11.75
CA LYS A 231 -3.51 32.21 11.71
C LYS A 231 -4.41 33.44 11.53
N LYS A 232 -5.16 33.49 10.42
CA LYS A 232 -6.13 34.55 10.16
C LYS A 232 -7.27 34.47 11.18
N CYS A 233 -7.48 35.55 11.93
CA CYS A 233 -8.57 35.64 12.91
C CYS A 233 -9.74 36.46 12.36
N CYS A 234 -10.95 36.12 12.77
CA CYS A 234 -12.15 36.92 12.48
C CYS A 234 -12.07 38.29 13.18
N PRO A 235 -12.25 39.43 12.48
CA PRO A 235 -12.17 40.76 13.08
C PRO A 235 -13.32 41.08 14.04
N GLU A 236 -14.46 40.36 13.92
CA GLU A 236 -15.64 40.57 14.77
C GLU A 236 -15.63 39.73 16.05
N CYS A 237 -15.13 38.49 16.01
CA CYS A 237 -15.22 37.58 17.17
C CYS A 237 -13.89 36.95 17.61
N GLY A 238 -12.80 37.21 16.89
CA GLY A 238 -11.46 36.69 17.22
C GLY A 238 -11.26 35.19 16.97
N ALA A 239 -12.26 34.48 16.42
CA ALA A 239 -12.10 33.06 16.10
C ALA A 239 -11.06 32.85 15.00
N ALA A 240 -10.20 31.84 15.15
CA ALA A 240 -9.26 31.44 14.11
C ALA A 240 -10.03 30.86 12.92
N VAL A 241 -9.67 31.28 11.71
CA VAL A 241 -10.33 30.91 10.46
C VAL A 241 -9.30 30.39 9.47
N GLU A 242 -9.61 29.27 8.81
CA GLU A 242 -8.78 28.70 7.75
C GLU A 242 -8.86 29.55 6.47
N TYR A 243 -7.84 29.43 5.62
CA TYR A 243 -7.55 30.44 4.59
C TYR A 243 -8.57 30.57 3.44
N ASP A 244 -9.61 29.74 3.40
CA ASP A 244 -10.60 29.69 2.30
C ASP A 244 -12.08 29.86 2.74
N MET A 245 -12.33 30.31 3.98
CA MET A 245 -13.72 30.51 4.44
C MET A 245 -14.31 31.87 4.01
N LEU A 246 -15.44 31.83 3.30
CA LEU A 246 -16.21 33.03 2.90
C LEU A 246 -16.91 33.73 4.08
N PHE A 247 -17.15 33.03 5.19
CA PHE A 247 -17.77 33.58 6.40
C PHE A 247 -17.29 32.88 7.66
N CYS A 248 -17.34 33.58 8.80
CA CYS A 248 -16.96 33.05 10.09
C CYS A 248 -18.07 32.14 10.64
N VAL A 249 -17.74 30.87 10.89
CA VAL A 249 -18.66 29.87 11.45
C VAL A 249 -19.16 30.20 12.86
N ASN A 250 -18.47 31.08 13.60
CA ASN A 250 -18.80 31.38 14.99
C ASN A 250 -19.70 32.63 15.15
N CYS A 251 -19.55 33.65 14.29
CA CYS A 251 -20.35 34.89 14.38
C CYS A 251 -21.11 35.26 13.10
N GLY A 252 -20.92 34.54 11.99
CA GLY A 252 -21.59 34.81 10.71
C GLY A 252 -21.02 36.01 9.93
N HIS A 253 -19.93 36.62 10.39
CA HIS A 253 -19.25 37.71 9.66
C HIS A 253 -18.69 37.22 8.33
N ARG A 254 -18.94 37.95 7.24
CA ARG A 254 -18.49 37.60 5.88
C ARG A 254 -17.11 38.25 5.61
N PHE A 255 -16.14 37.44 5.18
CA PHE A 255 -14.79 37.89 4.83
C PHE A 255 -14.68 38.42 3.40
#